data_AF-A0A8C4RN36-F1
#
_entry.id   AF-A0A8C4RN36-F1
#
_cell.length_a   1.000
_cell.length_b   1.000
_cell.length_c   1.000
_cell.angle_alpha   90.00
_cell.angle_beta   90.00
_cell.angle_gamma   90.00
#
_symmetry.space_group_name_H-M   'P 1'
#
loop_
_entity.id
_entity.type
_entity.pdbx_description
1 polymer ?
#
loop_
_entity_poly.entity_id
_entity_poly.type
_entity_poly.pdbx_seq_one_letter_code
_entity_poly.pdbx_strand_id
1 'polypeptide(L)'
;TRQSKSEGSSREASALTTALLCNTALTPLSNPLQAIFYGKIDKKNPVILSLDTEIKELKGYMKKVRSQEGRFRGARSLFNIFNKYKPRLPPMYFEEKLLEFGDFLYKLQMYDLALWQSYERYLQKFGSFNLDEITDVNSFRSVFFPEGLGVETAALTFHALQGSSICTYHLLKESDSILQNEQSINKVISILTFLRVTTEALLPIEKLCWLLYNGSSKFVSSCLFLLQSHKANLL
;
A
#
# COMPACT_ATOMS: atom_id res chain seq x y z
N THR A 1 -34.15 -0.12 -34.72
CA THR A 1 -32.82 0.36 -35.17
C THR A 1 -32.19 1.09 -34.00
N ARG A 2 -31.72 0.40 -32.97
CA ARG A 2 -30.45 -0.35 -32.81
C ARG A 2 -29.21 0.53 -32.99
N GLN A 3 -28.50 0.68 -31.86
CA GLN A 3 -27.04 0.82 -31.69
C GLN A 3 -26.32 2.00 -32.36
N SER A 4 -25.80 2.91 -31.54
CA SER A 4 -24.43 3.48 -31.66
C SER A 4 -24.22 4.64 -30.68
N LYS A 5 -23.92 4.34 -29.41
CA LYS A 5 -23.21 5.32 -28.55
C LYS A 5 -22.53 4.77 -27.29
N SER A 6 -22.61 3.46 -27.00
CA SER A 6 -21.95 2.87 -25.82
C SER A 6 -20.66 2.09 -26.12
N GLU A 7 -20.16 2.08 -27.36
CA GLU A 7 -18.97 1.27 -27.75
C GLU A 7 -17.63 2.03 -27.63
N GLY A 8 -17.65 3.33 -27.34
CA GLY A 8 -16.42 4.16 -27.24
C GLY A 8 -15.64 4.00 -25.94
N SER A 9 -16.31 3.79 -24.81
CA SER A 9 -15.65 3.80 -23.49
C SER A 9 -15.01 2.45 -23.11
N SER A 10 -15.53 1.34 -23.65
CA SER A 10 -15.00 -0.01 -23.40
C SER A 10 -13.70 -0.31 -24.18
N ARG A 11 -13.52 0.32 -25.35
CA ARG A 11 -12.31 0.15 -26.17
C ARG A 11 -11.07 0.84 -25.59
N GLU A 12 -11.23 1.96 -24.88
CA GLU A 12 -10.10 2.66 -24.25
C GLU A 12 -9.60 1.97 -22.97
N ALA A 13 -10.50 1.39 -22.18
CA ALA A 13 -10.11 0.58 -21.01
C ALA A 13 -9.42 -0.73 -21.42
N SER A 14 -9.86 -1.35 -22.52
CA SER A 14 -9.20 -2.54 -23.09
C SER A 14 -7.84 -2.23 -23.73
N ALA A 15 -7.68 -1.05 -24.33
CA ALA A 15 -6.41 -0.59 -24.89
C ALA A 15 -5.34 -0.35 -23.81
N LEU A 16 -5.72 0.16 -22.63
CA LEU A 16 -4.81 0.34 -21.49
C LEU A 16 -4.35 -1.01 -20.89
N THR A 17 -5.24 -2.01 -20.86
CA THR A 17 -4.90 -3.36 -20.37
C THR A 17 -4.03 -4.14 -21.36
N THR A 18 -4.23 -3.94 -22.67
CA THR A 18 -3.50 -4.66 -23.72
C THR A 18 -2.12 -4.05 -23.99
N ALA A 19 -1.96 -2.73 -23.85
CA ALA A 19 -0.66 -2.07 -24.05
C ALA A 19 0.37 -2.37 -22.96
N LEU A 20 -0.05 -2.82 -21.77
CA LEU A 20 0.86 -3.12 -20.65
C LEU A 20 1.45 -4.55 -20.69
N LEU A 21 0.89 -5.43 -21.52
CA LEU A 21 1.30 -6.85 -21.60
C LEU A 21 2.35 -7.15 -22.70
N CYS A 22 2.71 -6.18 -23.55
CA CYS A 22 3.48 -6.44 -24.76
C CYS A 22 4.93 -5.90 -24.76
N ASN A 23 5.67 -6.05 -23.66
CA ASN A 23 7.13 -5.83 -23.67
C ASN A 23 7.88 -7.01 -23.07
N THR A 24 7.90 -8.12 -23.81
CA THR A 24 8.92 -9.17 -23.68
C THR A 24 9.56 -9.41 -25.05
N ALA A 25 10.53 -8.56 -25.40
CA ALA A 25 11.51 -8.87 -26.43
C ALA A 25 12.86 -8.29 -25.99
N LEU A 26 13.77 -9.21 -25.65
CA LEU A 26 15.13 -8.97 -25.17
C LEU A 26 16.03 -8.33 -26.24
N THR A 27 16.80 -7.32 -25.85
CA THR A 27 18.19 -7.13 -26.32
C THR A 27 19.04 -6.61 -25.14
N PRO A 28 20.27 -7.11 -24.93
CA PRO A 28 21.09 -6.74 -23.78
C PRO A 28 21.87 -5.47 -24.11
N LEU A 29 21.39 -4.31 -23.63
CA LEU A 29 22.25 -3.13 -23.58
C LEU A 29 23.17 -3.29 -22.37
N SER A 30 24.45 -3.51 -22.64
CA SER A 30 25.54 -3.61 -21.69
C SER A 30 25.67 -2.32 -20.85
N ASN A 31 24.89 -2.23 -19.78
CA ASN A 31 25.18 -1.31 -18.69
C ASN A 31 26.27 -1.97 -17.82
N PRO A 32 27.34 -1.25 -17.44
CA PRO A 32 28.29 -1.78 -16.47
C PRO A 32 27.49 -2.19 -15.23
N LEU A 33 27.76 -3.40 -14.72
CA LEU A 33 27.09 -4.01 -13.57
C LEU A 33 26.94 -2.96 -12.47
N GLN A 34 25.75 -2.37 -12.37
CA GLN A 34 25.47 -1.35 -11.38
C GLN A 34 25.63 -2.02 -10.03
N ALA A 35 26.48 -1.42 -9.20
CA ALA A 35 26.86 -1.98 -7.93
C ALA A 35 25.65 -2.44 -7.12
N ILE A 36 25.70 -3.70 -6.71
CA ILE A 36 24.57 -4.40 -6.09
C ILE A 36 24.35 -3.93 -4.65
N PHE A 37 25.39 -3.48 -3.95
CA PHE A 37 25.35 -2.75 -2.67
C PHE A 37 26.81 -2.60 -2.19
N TYR A 38 27.17 -1.50 -1.52
CA TYR A 38 28.52 -1.31 -0.98
C TYR A 38 28.51 -1.10 0.54
N GLY A 39 29.18 -1.98 1.28
CA GLY A 39 29.55 -1.71 2.68
C GLY A 39 28.37 -1.62 3.65
N LYS A 40 28.48 -0.76 4.67
CA LYS A 40 27.48 -0.62 5.74
C LYS A 40 26.28 0.23 5.28
N ILE A 41 25.13 0.04 5.93
CA ILE A 41 23.98 0.94 5.79
C ILE A 41 24.28 2.22 6.57
N ASP A 42 24.96 3.16 5.93
CA ASP A 42 25.28 4.44 6.53
C ASP A 42 25.27 5.58 5.51
N LYS A 43 25.33 6.82 6.03
CA LYS A 43 25.28 8.05 5.22
C LYS A 43 26.48 8.26 4.31
N LYS A 44 27.51 7.41 4.36
CA LYS A 44 28.68 7.48 3.47
C LYS A 44 28.52 6.56 2.26
N ASN A 45 27.56 5.64 2.30
CA ASN A 45 27.25 4.76 1.20
C ASN A 45 26.65 5.56 0.01
N PRO A 46 27.29 5.54 -1.17
CA PRO A 46 26.85 6.35 -2.31
C PRO A 46 25.47 5.92 -2.84
N VAL A 47 25.10 4.64 -2.72
CA VAL A 47 23.78 4.15 -3.14
C VAL A 47 22.69 4.70 -2.23
N ILE A 48 22.93 4.73 -0.92
CA ILE A 48 22.01 5.29 0.08
C ILE A 48 21.88 6.80 -0.10
N LEU A 49 22.99 7.51 -0.26
CA LEU A 49 22.99 8.96 -0.50
C LEU A 49 22.20 9.34 -1.75
N SER A 50 22.37 8.59 -2.84
CA SER A 50 21.65 8.83 -4.08
C SER A 50 20.15 8.55 -3.93
N LEU A 51 19.77 7.46 -3.26
CA LEU A 51 18.37 7.17 -2.94
C LEU A 51 17.75 8.29 -2.10
N ASP A 52 18.38 8.66 -0.99
CA ASP A 52 17.88 9.68 -0.07
C ASP A 52 17.70 11.03 -0.76
N THR A 53 18.61 11.36 -1.69
CA THR A 53 18.55 12.60 -2.49
C THR A 53 17.35 12.57 -3.44
N GLU A 54 17.21 11.51 -4.25
CA GLU A 54 16.09 11.36 -5.19
C GLU A 54 14.73 11.31 -4.46
N ILE A 55 14.66 10.60 -3.32
CA ILE A 55 13.47 10.57 -2.47
C ILE A 55 13.15 11.97 -1.93
N LYS A 56 14.15 12.71 -1.44
CA LYS A 56 13.95 14.04 -0.87
C LYS A 56 13.44 15.03 -1.91
N GLU A 57 14.01 15.01 -3.12
CA GLU A 57 13.58 15.83 -4.24
C GLU A 57 12.13 15.51 -4.63
N LEU A 58 11.80 14.22 -4.76
CA LEU A 58 10.45 13.78 -5.09
C LEU A 58 9.45 14.16 -3.99
N LYS A 59 9.79 13.99 -2.70
CA LYS A 59 8.95 14.46 -1.58
C LYS A 59 8.71 15.98 -1.68
N GLY A 60 9.74 16.75 -2.04
CA GLY A 60 9.64 18.20 -2.27
C GLY A 60 8.69 18.55 -3.41
N TYR A 61 8.75 17.82 -4.52
CA TYR A 61 7.84 17.95 -5.65
C TYR A 61 6.39 17.61 -5.26
N MET A 62 6.17 16.46 -4.63
CA MET A 62 4.85 15.96 -4.25
C MET A 62 4.12 16.87 -3.26
N LYS A 63 4.85 17.55 -2.36
CA LYS A 63 4.24 18.56 -1.47
C LYS A 63 3.62 19.75 -2.22
N LYS A 64 4.15 20.08 -3.40
CA LYS A 64 3.74 21.27 -4.18
C LYS A 64 2.74 20.93 -5.27
N VAL A 65 2.68 19.68 -5.71
CA VAL A 65 1.81 19.28 -6.81
C VAL A 65 0.34 19.37 -6.43
N ARG A 66 -0.49 19.87 -7.35
CA ARG A 66 -1.94 20.01 -7.17
C ARG A 66 -2.73 19.40 -8.33
N SER A 67 -2.15 19.40 -9.54
CA SER A 67 -2.76 18.80 -10.72
C SER A 67 -2.66 17.28 -10.71
N GLN A 68 -3.65 16.62 -11.31
CA GLN A 68 -3.66 15.16 -11.47
C GLN A 68 -2.49 14.68 -12.35
N GLU A 69 -2.23 15.35 -13.47
CA GLU A 69 -1.08 15.07 -14.34
C GLU A 69 0.25 15.11 -13.57
N GLY A 70 0.41 16.09 -12.68
CA GLY A 70 1.60 16.17 -11.84
C GLY A 70 1.68 15.01 -10.83
N ARG A 71 0.56 14.59 -10.24
CA ARG A 71 0.51 13.42 -9.36
C ARG A 71 0.90 12.14 -10.11
N PHE A 72 0.42 11.94 -11.34
CA PHE A 72 0.81 10.80 -12.17
C PHE A 72 2.30 10.80 -12.50
N ARG A 73 2.87 11.96 -12.85
CA ARG A 73 4.32 12.09 -13.03
C ARG A 73 5.09 11.76 -11.76
N GLY A 74 4.62 12.25 -10.62
CA GLY A 74 5.19 11.93 -9.30
C GLY A 74 5.16 10.43 -9.00
N ALA A 75 4.04 9.76 -9.24
CA ALA A 75 3.89 8.32 -9.08
C ALA A 75 4.83 7.53 -10.00
N ARG A 76 4.93 7.93 -11.28
CA ARG A 76 5.85 7.30 -12.23
C ARG A 76 7.31 7.47 -11.81
N SER A 77 7.70 8.65 -11.34
CA SER A 77 9.04 8.89 -10.79
C SER A 77 9.31 8.01 -9.56
N LEU A 78 8.35 7.88 -8.65
CA LEU A 78 8.47 7.00 -7.48
C LEU A 78 8.68 5.54 -7.89
N PHE A 79 7.86 5.05 -8.82
CA PHE A 79 7.96 3.69 -9.35
C PHE A 79 9.36 3.41 -9.93
N ASN A 80 9.87 4.36 -10.73
CA ASN A 80 11.19 4.26 -11.34
C ASN A 80 12.32 4.27 -10.29
N ILE A 81 12.26 5.16 -9.30
CA ILE A 81 13.23 5.20 -8.19
C ILE A 81 13.24 3.86 -7.48
N PHE A 82 12.08 3.36 -7.04
CA PHE A 82 12.05 2.11 -6.29
C PHE A 82 12.49 0.90 -7.13
N ASN A 83 12.17 0.82 -8.42
CA ASN A 83 12.69 -0.26 -9.27
C ASN A 83 14.20 -0.16 -9.51
N LYS A 84 14.73 1.06 -9.63
CA LYS A 84 16.17 1.31 -9.77
C LYS A 84 16.95 0.83 -8.53
N TYR A 85 16.39 1.03 -7.34
CA TYR A 85 17.09 0.76 -6.07
C TYR A 85 16.75 -0.58 -5.43
N LYS A 86 15.61 -1.22 -5.75
CA LYS A 86 15.23 -2.53 -5.22
C LYS A 86 16.33 -3.59 -5.33
N PRO A 87 16.98 -3.81 -6.49
CA PRO A 87 18.06 -4.80 -6.58
C PRO A 87 19.39 -4.33 -5.99
N ARG A 88 19.50 -3.06 -5.54
CA ARG A 88 20.75 -2.43 -5.11
C ARG A 88 20.87 -2.24 -3.59
N LEU A 89 19.86 -2.65 -2.84
CA LEU A 89 19.73 -2.40 -1.41
C LEU A 89 19.41 -3.68 -0.66
N PRO A 90 19.82 -3.79 0.61
CA PRO A 90 19.36 -4.85 1.49
C PRO A 90 17.81 -4.86 1.54
N PRO A 91 17.16 -6.04 1.46
CA PRO A 91 15.70 -6.12 1.38
C PRO A 91 14.98 -5.39 2.50
N MET A 92 15.38 -5.61 3.75
CA MET A 92 14.80 -4.96 4.93
C MET A 92 14.84 -3.43 4.83
N TYR A 93 16.01 -2.87 4.48
CA TYR A 93 16.19 -1.43 4.37
C TYR A 93 15.35 -0.83 3.23
N PHE A 94 15.25 -1.53 2.10
CA PHE A 94 14.40 -1.11 1.00
C PHE A 94 12.93 -1.10 1.41
N GLU A 95 12.47 -2.14 2.11
CA GLU A 95 11.08 -2.26 2.59
C GLU A 95 10.73 -1.15 3.60
N GLU A 96 11.64 -0.81 4.52
CA GLU A 96 11.48 0.34 5.41
C GLU A 96 11.30 1.64 4.62
N LYS A 97 12.17 1.90 3.63
CA LYS A 97 12.08 3.11 2.80
C LYS A 97 10.83 3.16 1.94
N LEU A 98 10.35 2.02 1.48
CA LEU A 98 9.09 1.88 0.76
C LEU A 98 7.93 2.36 1.65
N LEU A 99 7.79 1.76 2.84
CA LEU A 99 6.71 2.06 3.78
C LEU A 99 6.77 3.49 4.33
N GLU A 100 7.97 4.01 4.64
CA GLU A 100 8.18 5.42 5.02
C GLU A 100 7.67 6.41 3.95
N PHE A 101 7.75 6.03 2.66
CA PHE A 101 7.21 6.84 1.58
C PHE A 101 5.69 6.72 1.48
N GLY A 102 5.14 5.53 1.73
CA GLY A 102 3.70 5.33 1.92
C GLY A 102 3.12 6.25 2.98
N ASP A 103 3.75 6.31 4.15
CA ASP A 103 3.32 7.19 5.26
C ASP A 103 3.38 8.67 4.88
N PHE A 104 4.37 9.04 4.07
CA PHE A 104 4.48 10.39 3.55
C PHE A 104 3.32 10.72 2.59
N LEU A 105 2.96 9.82 1.68
CA LEU A 105 1.84 9.98 0.76
C LEU A 105 0.50 10.03 1.51
N TYR A 106 0.32 9.17 2.50
CA TYR A 106 -0.83 9.19 3.41
C TYR A 106 -1.00 10.55 4.09
N LYS A 107 0.09 11.13 4.61
CA LYS A 107 0.07 12.47 5.23
C LYS A 107 -0.30 13.59 4.24
N LEU A 108 -0.11 13.38 2.94
CA LEU A 108 -0.55 14.29 1.88
C LEU A 108 -1.97 13.98 1.38
N GLN A 109 -2.68 13.04 2.00
CA GLN A 109 -4.00 12.56 1.58
C GLN A 109 -4.01 11.99 0.16
N MET A 110 -2.88 11.47 -0.30
CA MET A 110 -2.76 10.78 -1.59
C MET A 110 -2.92 9.27 -1.36
N TYR A 111 -4.09 8.87 -0.88
CA TYR A 111 -4.33 7.52 -0.35
C TYR A 111 -4.22 6.43 -1.41
N ASP A 112 -4.68 6.71 -2.63
CA ASP A 112 -4.54 5.85 -3.80
C ASP A 112 -3.07 5.58 -4.11
N LEU A 113 -2.24 6.62 -4.23
CA LEU A 113 -0.81 6.48 -4.47
C LEU A 113 -0.10 5.77 -3.31
N ALA A 114 -0.46 6.08 -2.06
CA ALA A 114 0.13 5.42 -0.89
C ALA A 114 -0.14 3.91 -0.89
N LEU A 115 -1.38 3.53 -1.24
CA LEU A 115 -1.80 2.14 -1.35
C LEU A 115 -1.01 1.40 -2.44
N TRP A 116 -1.09 1.88 -3.68
CA TRP A 116 -0.53 1.20 -4.85
C TRP A 116 1.00 1.23 -4.92
N GLN A 117 1.63 2.35 -4.54
CA GLN A 117 3.08 2.51 -4.69
C GLN A 117 3.88 2.04 -3.48
N SER A 118 3.24 1.81 -2.34
CA SER A 118 3.91 1.44 -1.09
C SER A 118 3.27 0.23 -0.41
N TYR A 119 2.09 0.39 0.21
CA TYR A 119 1.55 -0.62 1.11
C TYR A 119 1.21 -1.93 0.38
N GLU A 120 0.43 -1.89 -0.70
CA GLU A 120 0.11 -3.07 -1.49
C GLU A 120 1.35 -3.61 -2.20
N ARG A 121 2.25 -2.73 -2.65
CA ARG A 121 3.52 -3.14 -3.27
C ARG A 121 4.40 -3.95 -2.31
N TYR A 122 4.42 -3.61 -1.03
CA TYR A 122 5.06 -4.43 0.00
C TYR A 122 4.33 -5.78 0.14
N LEU A 123 2.99 -5.74 0.21
CA LEU A 123 2.17 -6.92 0.49
C LEU A 123 2.11 -7.93 -0.67
N GLN A 124 2.43 -7.53 -1.89
CA GLN A 124 2.53 -8.42 -3.06
C GLN A 124 3.44 -9.64 -2.84
N LYS A 125 4.38 -9.57 -1.88
CA LYS A 125 5.23 -10.72 -1.53
C LYS A 125 4.47 -11.91 -0.92
N PHE A 126 3.27 -11.67 -0.39
CA PHE A 126 2.38 -12.70 0.14
C PHE A 126 1.39 -13.24 -0.92
N GLY A 127 1.57 -12.87 -2.19
CA GLY A 127 0.68 -13.23 -3.28
C GLY A 127 -0.50 -12.27 -3.44
N SER A 128 -1.43 -12.64 -4.32
CA SER A 128 -2.72 -11.95 -4.42
C SER A 128 -3.61 -12.45 -3.28
N PHE A 129 -4.04 -11.55 -2.41
CA PHE A 129 -5.01 -11.85 -1.36
C PHE A 129 -6.11 -10.81 -1.39
N ASN A 130 -7.33 -11.24 -1.09
CA ASN A 130 -8.44 -10.32 -0.84
C ASN A 130 -8.60 -10.16 0.67
N LEU A 131 -8.64 -8.92 1.16
CA LEU A 131 -8.90 -8.64 2.58
C LEU A 131 -10.20 -9.29 3.08
N ASP A 132 -11.18 -9.49 2.19
CA ASP A 132 -12.46 -10.10 2.53
C ASP A 132 -12.35 -11.60 2.86
N GLU A 133 -11.30 -12.27 2.39
CA GLU A 133 -11.10 -13.71 2.60
C GLU A 133 -10.48 -14.00 3.98
N ILE A 134 -9.88 -12.99 4.62
CA ILE A 134 -9.14 -13.16 5.86
C ILE A 134 -10.05 -12.86 7.05
N THR A 135 -10.73 -13.89 7.52
CA THR A 135 -11.77 -13.78 8.56
C THR A 135 -11.39 -14.39 9.90
N ASP A 136 -10.29 -15.14 9.97
CA ASP A 136 -9.82 -15.79 11.19
C ASP A 136 -8.30 -15.65 11.40
N VAL A 137 -7.89 -15.80 12.67
CA VAL A 137 -6.51 -15.61 13.13
C VAL A 137 -5.54 -16.61 12.52
N ASN A 138 -5.98 -17.85 12.24
CA ASN A 138 -5.10 -18.87 11.68
C ASN A 138 -4.81 -18.57 10.21
N SER A 139 -5.83 -18.22 9.43
CA SER A 139 -5.66 -17.78 8.04
C SER A 139 -4.75 -16.55 7.98
N PHE A 140 -5.00 -15.53 8.82
CA PHE A 140 -4.16 -14.34 8.91
C PHE A 140 -2.68 -14.67 9.18
N ARG A 141 -2.41 -15.53 10.18
CA ARG A 141 -1.05 -15.94 10.52
C ARG A 141 -0.40 -16.75 9.40
N SER A 142 -1.13 -17.69 8.79
CA SER A 142 -0.60 -18.54 7.72
C SER A 142 -0.20 -17.74 6.48
N VAL A 143 -0.96 -16.69 6.14
CA VAL A 143 -0.70 -15.85 4.95
C VAL A 143 0.43 -14.87 5.22
N PHE A 144 0.36 -14.09 6.31
CA PHE A 144 1.27 -12.96 6.52
C PHE A 144 2.45 -13.24 7.44
N PHE A 145 2.37 -14.29 8.26
CA PHE A 145 3.38 -14.65 9.25
C PHE A 145 3.66 -16.16 9.26
N PRO A 146 3.97 -16.76 8.10
CA PRO A 146 4.23 -18.20 8.00
C PRO A 146 5.40 -18.67 8.89
N GLU A 147 6.38 -17.79 9.11
CA GLU A 147 7.54 -18.00 9.99
C GLU A 147 7.28 -17.57 11.45
N GLY A 148 6.04 -17.16 11.75
CA GLY A 148 5.64 -16.63 13.05
C GLY A 148 5.83 -15.12 13.19
N LEU A 149 5.39 -14.60 14.34
CA LEU A 149 5.33 -13.16 14.63
C LEU A 149 6.61 -12.60 15.29
N GLY A 150 7.57 -13.47 15.61
CA GLY A 150 8.85 -13.09 16.23
C GLY A 150 9.93 -12.65 15.23
N VAL A 151 9.64 -12.73 13.93
CA VAL A 151 10.60 -12.36 12.88
C VAL A 151 10.75 -10.84 12.75
N GLU A 152 11.92 -10.40 12.30
CA GLU A 152 12.25 -8.98 12.18
C GLU A 152 11.33 -8.22 11.20
N THR A 153 10.87 -8.89 10.15
CA THR A 153 9.93 -8.37 9.14
C THR A 153 8.51 -8.20 9.65
N ALA A 154 8.15 -8.78 10.80
CA ALA A 154 6.77 -8.81 11.27
C ALA A 154 6.21 -7.40 11.49
N ALA A 155 7.05 -6.49 11.99
CA ALA A 155 6.67 -5.09 12.19
C ALA A 155 6.37 -4.38 10.86
N LEU A 156 7.18 -4.61 9.82
CA LEU A 156 6.96 -4.04 8.48
C LEU A 156 5.70 -4.60 7.83
N THR A 157 5.44 -5.90 8.01
CA THR A 157 4.22 -6.54 7.50
C THR A 157 2.99 -5.96 8.17
N PHE A 158 3.01 -5.82 9.49
CA PHE A 158 1.93 -5.19 10.22
C PHE A 158 1.71 -3.73 9.78
N HIS A 159 2.78 -2.95 9.63
CA HIS A 159 2.71 -1.56 9.15
C HIS A 159 2.08 -1.47 7.77
N ALA A 160 2.46 -2.35 6.84
CA ALA A 160 1.88 -2.38 5.50
C ALA A 160 0.38 -2.74 5.52
N LEU A 161 -0.03 -3.76 6.29
CA LEU A 161 -1.42 -4.17 6.44
C LEU A 161 -2.29 -3.06 7.03
N GLN A 162 -1.76 -2.37 8.05
CA GLN A 162 -2.42 -1.24 8.69
C GLN A 162 -2.56 -0.05 7.74
N GLY A 163 -1.47 0.33 7.06
CA GLY A 163 -1.47 1.40 6.07
C GLY A 163 -2.44 1.12 4.92
N SER A 164 -2.46 -0.12 4.42
CA SER A 164 -3.41 -0.58 3.41
C SER A 164 -4.85 -0.39 3.88
N SER A 165 -5.19 -0.92 5.06
CA SER A 165 -6.54 -0.86 5.63
C SER A 165 -7.03 0.58 5.80
N ILE A 166 -6.17 1.46 6.32
CA ILE A 166 -6.47 2.88 6.54
C ILE A 166 -6.67 3.60 5.21
N CYS A 167 -5.77 3.42 4.23
CA CYS A 167 -5.89 4.04 2.92
C CYS A 167 -7.15 3.59 2.19
N THR A 168 -7.48 2.30 2.20
CA THR A 168 -8.71 1.79 1.59
C THR A 168 -9.95 2.44 2.20
N TYR A 169 -10.02 2.57 3.53
CA TYR A 169 -11.12 3.27 4.17
C TYR A 169 -11.24 4.74 3.75
N HIS A 170 -10.12 5.46 3.69
CA HIS A 170 -10.15 6.86 3.25
C HIS A 170 -10.62 7.01 1.80
N LEU A 171 -10.21 6.11 0.91
CA LEU A 171 -10.71 6.08 -0.47
C LEU A 171 -12.22 5.79 -0.54
N LEU A 172 -12.72 4.86 0.29
CA LEU A 172 -14.16 4.62 0.40
C LEU A 172 -14.90 5.89 0.84
N LYS A 173 -14.36 6.63 1.82
CA LYS A 173 -14.92 7.90 2.29
C LYS A 173 -14.88 9.01 1.23
N GLU A 174 -13.87 9.03 0.36
CA GLU A 174 -13.80 9.98 -0.76
C GLU A 174 -14.88 9.68 -1.81
N SER A 175 -15.18 8.40 -2.05
CA SER A 175 -16.23 7.98 -2.98
C SER A 175 -17.65 8.03 -2.40
N ASP A 176 -17.79 7.74 -1.10
CA ASP A 176 -19.05 7.62 -0.37
C ASP A 176 -18.86 8.19 1.04
N SER A 177 -19.03 9.51 1.16
CA SER A 177 -18.75 10.25 2.39
C SER A 177 -19.63 9.83 3.57
N ILE A 178 -20.85 9.35 3.29
CA ILE A 178 -21.83 8.94 4.30
C ILE A 178 -21.75 7.42 4.56
N LEU A 179 -21.10 6.64 3.68
CA LEU A 179 -21.01 5.17 3.74
C LEU A 179 -22.38 4.52 3.75
N GLN A 180 -23.24 4.91 2.80
CA GLN A 180 -24.60 4.35 2.67
C GLN A 180 -24.69 3.31 1.56
N ASN A 181 -23.75 3.28 0.63
CA ASN A 181 -23.72 2.26 -0.40
C ASN A 181 -23.39 0.90 0.23
N GLU A 182 -24.19 -0.12 -0.09
CA GLU A 182 -24.02 -1.49 0.38
C GLU A 182 -22.59 -2.02 0.12
N GLN A 183 -22.01 -1.71 -1.04
CA GLN A 183 -20.64 -2.10 -1.38
C GLN A 183 -19.60 -1.43 -0.46
N SER A 184 -19.78 -0.13 -0.18
CA SER A 184 -18.94 0.61 0.76
C SER A 184 -19.04 0.02 2.16
N ILE A 185 -20.25 -0.27 2.61
CA ILE A 185 -20.53 -0.87 3.92
C ILE A 185 -19.87 -2.25 4.03
N ASN A 186 -20.04 -3.11 3.03
CA ASN A 186 -19.44 -4.44 3.00
C ASN A 186 -17.91 -4.37 3.05
N LYS A 187 -17.29 -3.43 2.33
CA LYS A 187 -15.84 -3.23 2.44
C LYS A 187 -15.40 -2.67 3.78
N VAL A 188 -16.16 -1.75 4.38
CA VAL A 188 -15.87 -1.28 5.75
C VAL A 188 -15.96 -2.42 6.76
N ILE A 189 -16.98 -3.29 6.65
CA ILE A 189 -17.12 -4.49 7.48
C ILE A 189 -15.92 -5.43 7.29
N SER A 190 -15.46 -5.62 6.05
CA SER A 190 -14.30 -6.46 5.75
C SER A 190 -13.01 -5.90 6.36
N ILE A 191 -12.78 -4.59 6.22
CA ILE A 191 -11.68 -3.89 6.87
C ILE A 191 -11.75 -4.04 8.40
N LEU A 192 -12.93 -3.84 9.00
CA LEU A 192 -13.14 -4.01 10.45
C LEU A 192 -12.87 -5.43 10.92
N THR A 193 -13.33 -6.42 10.17
CA THR A 193 -13.11 -7.84 10.45
C THR A 193 -11.62 -8.14 10.41
N PHE A 194 -10.94 -7.69 9.36
CA PHE A 194 -9.49 -7.82 9.21
C PHE A 194 -8.72 -7.16 10.37
N LEU A 195 -9.10 -5.94 10.78
CA LEU A 195 -8.47 -5.25 11.91
C LEU A 195 -8.70 -5.98 13.24
N ARG A 196 -9.88 -6.54 13.45
CA ARG A 196 -10.19 -7.36 14.63
C ARG A 196 -9.28 -8.60 14.66
N VAL A 197 -9.23 -9.35 13.56
CA VAL A 197 -8.37 -10.55 13.43
C VAL A 197 -6.91 -10.21 13.65
N THR A 198 -6.44 -9.10 13.06
CA THR A 198 -5.09 -8.59 13.25
C THR A 198 -4.82 -8.26 14.73
N THR A 199 -5.75 -7.57 15.39
CA THR A 199 -5.63 -7.23 16.81
C THR A 199 -5.54 -8.47 17.67
N GLU A 200 -6.42 -9.45 17.45
CA GLU A 200 -6.44 -10.71 18.17
C GLU A 200 -5.14 -11.52 17.98
N ALA A 201 -4.60 -11.52 16.75
CA ALA A 201 -3.36 -12.20 16.44
C ALA A 201 -2.14 -11.59 17.16
N LEU A 202 -2.14 -10.27 17.35
CA LEU A 202 -1.00 -9.48 17.84
C LEU A 202 -1.07 -9.14 19.33
N LEU A 203 -2.24 -9.24 19.96
CA LEU A 203 -2.45 -8.97 21.38
C LEU A 203 -1.45 -9.71 22.30
N PRO A 204 -1.05 -10.96 22.03
CA PRO A 204 -0.07 -11.65 22.85
C PRO A 204 1.36 -11.08 22.77
N ILE A 205 1.64 -10.16 21.85
CA ILE A 205 2.99 -9.64 21.55
C ILE A 205 3.03 -8.15 21.85
N GLU A 206 3.60 -7.80 23.00
CA GLU A 206 3.61 -6.44 23.55
C GLU A 206 4.11 -5.38 22.54
N LYS A 207 5.23 -5.65 21.84
CA LYS A 207 5.81 -4.73 20.85
C LYS A 207 4.88 -4.45 19.67
N LEU A 208 4.19 -5.47 19.16
CA LEU A 208 3.27 -5.33 18.01
C LEU A 208 1.91 -4.76 18.47
N CYS A 209 1.47 -5.10 19.68
CA CYS A 209 0.31 -4.48 20.32
C CYS A 209 0.52 -2.97 20.55
N TRP A 210 1.73 -2.54 20.90
CA TRP A 210 2.06 -1.12 21.04
C TRP A 210 2.00 -0.37 19.70
N LEU A 211 2.48 -0.98 18.61
CA LEU A 211 2.34 -0.42 17.25
C LEU A 211 0.88 -0.30 16.84
N LEU A 212 0.06 -1.31 17.14
CA LEU A 212 -1.38 -1.28 16.94
C LEU A 212 -2.01 -0.11 17.71
N TYR A 213 -1.68 0.06 18.99
CA TYR A 213 -2.27 1.12 19.80
C TYR A 213 -1.92 2.53 19.28
N ASN A 214 -0.66 2.76 18.90
CA ASN A 214 -0.21 4.06 18.40
C ASN A 214 -0.71 4.36 16.98
N GLY A 215 -0.84 3.36 16.11
CA GLY A 215 -1.29 3.56 14.73
C GLY A 215 -2.81 3.53 14.54
N SER A 216 -3.57 2.89 15.45
CA SER A 216 -4.99 2.54 15.21
C SER A 216 -6.01 3.30 16.07
N SER A 217 -5.60 4.09 17.07
CA SER A 217 -6.52 4.64 18.10
C SER A 217 -7.70 5.44 17.53
N LYS A 218 -7.47 6.30 16.53
CA LYS A 218 -8.55 7.13 15.93
C LYS A 218 -9.33 6.39 14.83
N PHE A 219 -8.63 5.60 14.03
CA PHE A 219 -9.20 4.88 12.88
C PHE A 219 -10.16 3.76 13.29
N VAL A 220 -9.72 2.88 14.19
CA VAL A 220 -10.54 1.76 14.70
C VAL A 220 -11.74 2.29 15.48
N SER A 221 -11.59 3.37 16.25
CA SER A 221 -12.69 4.00 16.97
C SER A 221 -13.75 4.59 16.04
N SER A 222 -13.35 5.26 14.93
CA SER A 222 -14.31 5.80 13.95
C SER A 222 -15.04 4.69 13.18
N CYS A 223 -14.37 3.60 12.85
CA CYS A 223 -15.00 2.48 12.15
C CYS A 223 -15.94 1.67 13.07
N LEU A 224 -15.56 1.46 14.34
CA LEU A 224 -16.43 0.83 15.35
C LEU A 224 -17.70 1.66 15.62
N PHE A 225 -17.58 2.98 15.69
CA PHE A 225 -18.71 3.89 15.84
C PHE A 225 -19.72 3.73 14.68
N LEU A 226 -19.25 3.70 13.44
CA LEU A 226 -20.09 3.50 12.25
C LEU A 226 -20.82 2.15 12.25
N LEU A 227 -20.15 1.08 12.69
CA LEU A 227 -20.77 -0.25 12.81
C LEU A 227 -21.88 -0.26 13.87
N GLN A 228 -21.68 0.42 15.00
CA GLN A 228 -22.68 0.56 16.06
C GLN A 228 -23.90 1.36 15.58
N SER A 229 -23.68 2.45 14.84
CA SER A 229 -24.76 3.24 14.24
C SER A 229 -25.57 2.46 13.19
N HIS A 230 -24.91 1.63 12.38
CA HIS A 230 -25.61 0.81 11.38
C HIS A 230 -26.40 -0.35 11.99
N LYS A 231 -25.86 -1.01 13.02
CA LYS A 231 -26.59 -2.05 13.76
C LYS A 231 -27.83 -1.48 14.48
N ALA A 232 -27.77 -0.24 14.95
CA ALA A 232 -28.89 0.43 15.60
C ALA A 232 -30.01 0.85 14.62
N ASN A 233 -29.72 1.01 13.33
CA ASN A 233 -30.70 1.34 12.29
C ASN A 233 -31.37 0.11 11.64
N LEU A 234 -30.93 -1.10 12.01
CA LEU A 234 -31.48 -2.38 11.55
C LEU A 234 -32.33 -3.09 12.63
N LEU A 235 -32.53 -2.46 13.79
CA LEU A 235 -33.41 -2.87 14.88
C LEU A 235 -34.56 -1.88 15.01
#